data_AF-A0A6J4ULC7-F1
#
_entry.id   AF-A0A6J4ULC7-F1
#
_cell.length_a   1.000
_cell.length_b   1.000
_cell.length_c   1.000
_cell.angle_alpha   90.00
_cell.angle_beta   90.00
_cell.angle_gamma   90.00
#
_symmetry.space_group_name_H-M   'P 1'
#
loop_
_entity.id
_entity.type
_entity.pdbx_description
1 polymer ?
#
loop_
_entity_poly.entity_id
_entity_poly.type
_entity_poly.pdbx_seq_one_letter_code
_entity_poly.pdbx_strand_id
1 'polypeptide(L)'
;MTTVSAIATVPGQPDSLHRTTIEVPEPDQNQVGIRVIRVGVCGTDREIMQGDIGHAPEGMADLVIGHEVIGRVDAVGEAVTSLKPGDLVTVSVRRPDGCPACQAGEPDMCLWLTYTERGITRAHGFMAERIVEDESYVIRIPDELEEIGVLTEPLSVVEKTIRQAELIQQRLKYWNLKTALVMGAGPIGILGTLILRSKGVTVYTIARTPAPNPASAIVEAAGAAYISTREESVADLAKRLGGIDLIIESTGSSSVVFDSMQLLGNNGVLVLLSITAHHKALTVPADDINTSLVVGNKVVVGCVNANTVDFVNAVDRLRMFEDLWPGLTGRMITHRLSTEDDLTAIEHKPEGVIKMVVEFSSASGSASGSASGDDGS
;
A
#
# COMPACT_ATOMS: atom_id res chain seq x y z
N MET A 1 -20.18 5.09 22.99
CA MET A 1 -18.73 5.29 22.90
C MET A 1 -18.09 4.20 23.72
N THR A 2 -17.08 3.57 23.16
CA THR A 2 -16.33 2.48 23.78
C THR A 2 -14.86 2.88 23.76
N THR A 3 -14.22 2.85 24.92
CA THR A 3 -12.77 2.99 25.06
C THR A 3 -12.09 1.75 24.49
N VAL A 4 -11.17 1.92 23.54
CA VAL A 4 -10.42 0.81 22.92
C VAL A 4 -8.92 1.10 22.93
N SER A 5 -8.12 0.04 22.92
CA SER A 5 -6.67 0.14 22.81
C SER A 5 -6.26 0.59 21.39
N ALA A 6 -5.20 1.40 21.31
CA ALA A 6 -4.64 1.90 20.07
C ALA A 6 -3.12 2.08 20.15
N ILE A 7 -2.47 2.20 18.99
CA ILE A 7 -1.05 2.54 18.84
C ILE A 7 -0.94 3.89 18.17
N ALA A 8 -0.26 4.83 18.82
CA ALA A 8 -0.15 6.22 18.39
C ALA A 8 1.29 6.72 18.45
N THR A 9 1.53 7.86 17.80
CA THR A 9 2.77 8.62 17.84
C THR A 9 2.45 10.10 18.01
N VAL A 10 3.42 10.90 18.42
CA VAL A 10 3.31 12.36 18.45
C VAL A 10 4.03 12.90 17.21
N PRO A 11 3.31 13.35 16.17
CA PRO A 11 3.95 13.81 14.94
C PRO A 11 4.95 14.95 15.19
N GLY A 12 6.09 14.89 14.49
CA GLY A 12 7.20 15.82 14.71
C GLY A 12 8.09 15.50 15.92
N GLN A 13 7.81 14.42 16.67
CA GLN A 13 8.68 13.91 17.72
C GLN A 13 9.17 12.50 17.35
N PRO A 14 10.47 12.33 17.02
CA PRO A 14 11.06 11.01 16.79
C PRO A 14 10.90 10.09 17.99
N ASP A 15 10.84 8.78 17.74
CA ASP A 15 10.80 7.73 18.77
C ASP A 15 9.65 7.89 19.78
N SER A 16 8.52 8.42 19.32
CA SER A 16 7.33 8.72 20.14
C SER A 16 6.21 7.68 20.01
N LEU A 17 6.48 6.52 19.42
CA LEU A 17 5.50 5.45 19.27
C LEU A 17 5.13 4.88 20.64
N HIS A 18 3.83 4.82 20.94
CA HIS A 18 3.34 4.35 22.23
C HIS A 18 1.94 3.74 22.12
N ARG A 19 1.56 2.96 23.13
CA ARG A 19 0.20 2.45 23.32
C ARG A 19 -0.64 3.49 24.03
N THR A 20 -1.87 3.66 23.58
CA THR A 20 -2.84 4.59 24.17
C THR A 20 -4.24 4.00 24.11
N THR A 21 -5.24 4.74 24.59
CA THR A 21 -6.65 4.39 24.43
C THR A 21 -7.40 5.54 23.76
N ILE A 22 -8.36 5.20 22.90
CA ILE A 22 -9.22 6.18 22.23
C ILE A 22 -10.70 5.87 22.48
N GLU A 23 -11.53 6.90 22.43
CA GLU A 23 -12.99 6.74 22.45
C GLU A 23 -13.51 6.53 21.02
N VAL A 24 -14.20 5.41 20.80
CA VAL A 24 -14.82 5.09 19.51
C VAL A 24 -16.34 5.18 19.67
N PRO A 25 -17.05 6.04 18.91
CA PRO A 25 -18.51 6.13 19.00
C PRO A 25 -19.20 4.86 18.46
N GLU A 26 -20.51 4.78 18.64
CA GLU A 26 -21.32 3.86 17.83
C GLU A 26 -21.51 4.46 16.44
N PRO A 27 -21.64 3.63 15.38
CA PRO A 27 -21.89 4.13 14.04
C PRO A 27 -23.19 4.95 13.98
N ASP A 28 -23.12 6.13 13.36
CA ASP A 28 -24.29 6.90 12.95
C ASP A 28 -24.99 6.26 11.73
N GLN A 29 -26.05 6.88 11.21
CA GLN A 29 -26.96 6.32 10.20
C GLN A 29 -26.24 5.70 8.97
N ASN A 30 -25.24 6.36 8.40
CA ASN A 30 -24.50 5.90 7.22
C ASN A 30 -23.15 5.25 7.56
N GLN A 31 -22.89 4.99 8.84
CA GLN A 31 -21.59 4.51 9.28
C GLN A 31 -21.61 3.02 9.63
N VAL A 32 -20.42 2.43 9.63
CA VAL A 32 -20.20 1.05 10.04
C VAL A 32 -19.14 0.99 11.13
N GLY A 33 -19.38 0.18 12.15
CA GLY A 33 -18.39 -0.22 13.13
C GLY A 33 -17.59 -1.40 12.59
N ILE A 34 -16.26 -1.33 12.73
CA ILE A 34 -15.34 -2.34 12.20
C ILE A 34 -14.40 -2.75 13.32
N ARG A 35 -14.38 -4.04 13.66
CA ARG A 35 -13.32 -4.63 14.47
C ARG A 35 -12.11 -4.89 13.59
N VAL A 36 -10.98 -4.33 13.98
CA VAL A 36 -9.73 -4.47 13.22
C VAL A 36 -9.18 -5.87 13.43
N ILE A 37 -8.79 -6.54 12.34
CA ILE A 37 -8.10 -7.83 12.39
C ILE A 37 -6.60 -7.58 12.34
N ARG A 38 -6.15 -6.81 11.36
CA ARG A 38 -4.74 -6.45 11.23
C ARG A 38 -4.54 -5.17 10.45
N VAL A 39 -3.40 -4.53 10.71
CA VAL A 39 -2.95 -3.32 10.03
C VAL A 39 -1.56 -3.54 9.46
N GLY A 40 -1.38 -3.30 8.17
CA GLY A 40 -0.08 -3.32 7.52
C GLY A 40 0.76 -2.09 7.87
N VAL A 41 2.08 -2.27 7.89
CA VAL A 41 3.07 -1.22 8.17
C VAL A 41 3.88 -0.93 6.90
N CYS A 42 3.96 0.34 6.52
CA CYS A 42 4.60 0.80 5.30
C CYS A 42 5.76 1.80 5.58
N GLY A 43 6.34 2.37 4.53
CA GLY A 43 7.39 3.40 4.67
C GLY A 43 6.87 4.68 5.32
N THR A 44 5.66 5.11 4.94
CA THR A 44 4.99 6.30 5.46
C THR A 44 4.81 6.24 6.98
N ASP A 45 4.42 5.09 7.56
CA ASP A 45 4.31 4.97 9.03
C ASP A 45 5.65 5.27 9.71
N ARG A 46 6.77 4.86 9.10
CA ARG A 46 8.12 5.11 9.63
C ARG A 46 8.54 6.57 9.51
N GLU A 47 8.23 7.21 8.40
CA GLU A 47 8.49 8.64 8.23
C GLU A 47 7.68 9.48 9.23
N ILE A 48 6.44 9.06 9.55
CA ILE A 48 5.63 9.70 10.62
C ILE A 48 6.32 9.52 11.98
N MET A 49 6.75 8.31 12.33
CA MET A 49 7.41 8.03 13.60
C MET A 49 8.80 8.69 13.74
N GLN A 50 9.46 9.00 12.61
CA GLN A 50 10.70 9.78 12.57
C GLN A 50 10.47 11.29 12.71
N GLY A 51 9.20 11.73 12.69
CA GLY A 51 8.83 13.14 12.77
C GLY A 51 9.05 13.92 11.47
N ASP A 52 9.30 13.23 10.35
CA ASP A 52 9.52 13.84 9.03
C ASP A 52 8.21 14.33 8.40
N ILE A 53 7.12 13.58 8.62
CA ILE A 53 5.78 13.87 8.11
C ILE A 53 4.71 13.58 9.18
N GLY A 54 3.46 13.86 8.83
CA GLY A 54 2.29 13.49 9.62
C GLY A 54 1.72 14.63 10.46
N HIS A 55 0.40 14.61 10.65
CA HIS A 55 -0.31 15.61 11.44
C HIS A 55 -1.42 14.95 12.24
N ALA A 56 -1.45 15.21 13.55
CA ALA A 56 -2.55 14.77 14.41
C ALA A 56 -3.87 15.48 14.03
N PRO A 57 -5.03 14.91 14.41
CA PRO A 57 -6.31 15.62 14.33
C PRO A 57 -6.26 16.97 15.06
N GLU A 58 -7.11 17.91 14.63
CA GLU A 58 -7.13 19.25 15.20
C GLU A 58 -7.35 19.20 16.73
N GLY A 59 -6.49 19.91 17.47
CA GLY A 59 -6.53 19.97 18.93
C GLY A 59 -5.97 18.73 19.65
N MET A 60 -5.43 17.76 18.93
CA MET A 60 -4.85 16.54 19.52
C MET A 60 -3.32 16.52 19.36
N ALA A 61 -2.63 15.97 20.36
CA ALA A 61 -1.18 15.74 20.28
C ALA A 61 -0.85 14.43 19.56
N ASP A 62 -1.64 13.39 19.82
CA ASP A 62 -1.41 12.05 19.30
C ASP A 62 -2.07 11.84 17.93
N LEU A 63 -1.40 11.05 17.10
CA LEU A 63 -1.93 10.45 15.89
C LEU A 63 -1.88 8.93 16.04
N VAL A 64 -3.04 8.28 16.17
CA VAL A 64 -3.13 6.83 15.93
C VAL A 64 -2.65 6.55 14.50
N ILE A 65 -1.67 5.67 14.33
CA ILE A 65 -1.03 5.40 13.04
C ILE A 65 -1.71 4.25 12.28
N GLY A 66 -1.17 3.93 11.09
CA GLY A 66 -1.60 2.82 10.25
C GLY A 66 -2.78 3.17 9.35
N HIS A 67 -2.62 2.86 8.07
CA HIS A 67 -3.58 3.15 7.00
C HIS A 67 -3.93 1.91 6.16
N GLU A 68 -3.21 0.80 6.33
CA GLU A 68 -3.42 -0.45 5.59
C GLU A 68 -4.27 -1.44 6.39
N VAL A 69 -5.59 -1.26 6.46
CA VAL A 69 -6.45 -2.06 7.36
C VAL A 69 -7.19 -3.19 6.66
N ILE A 70 -7.33 -4.31 7.38
CA ILE A 70 -8.41 -5.27 7.16
C ILE A 70 -9.13 -5.55 8.49
N GLY A 71 -10.46 -5.64 8.42
CA GLY A 71 -11.30 -5.84 9.60
C GLY A 71 -12.63 -6.49 9.25
N ARG A 72 -13.46 -6.71 10.26
CA ARG A 72 -14.82 -7.24 10.12
C ARG A 72 -15.84 -6.26 10.67
N VAL A 73 -16.90 -6.03 9.90
CA VAL A 73 -18.03 -5.21 10.34
C VAL A 73 -18.65 -5.83 11.59
N ASP A 74 -18.83 -5.06 12.66
CA ASP A 74 -19.48 -5.50 13.90
C ASP A 74 -20.84 -4.84 14.13
N ALA A 75 -21.04 -3.64 13.59
CA ALA A 75 -22.27 -2.86 13.69
C ALA A 75 -22.46 -2.03 12.41
N VAL A 76 -23.72 -1.72 12.09
CA VAL A 76 -24.09 -0.86 10.96
C VAL A 76 -25.15 0.13 11.40
N GLY A 77 -25.08 1.36 10.89
CA GLY A 77 -26.12 2.35 11.03
C GLY A 77 -27.40 1.97 10.27
N GLU A 78 -28.52 2.58 10.64
CA GLU A 78 -29.85 2.24 10.09
C GLU A 78 -30.00 2.50 8.59
N ALA A 79 -29.20 3.42 8.02
CA ALA A 79 -29.24 3.76 6.59
C ALA A 79 -28.22 2.98 5.75
N VAL A 80 -27.33 2.20 6.38
CA VAL A 80 -26.37 1.35 5.67
C VAL A 80 -27.11 0.21 4.97
N THR A 81 -26.90 0.10 3.66
CA THR A 81 -27.54 -0.95 2.84
C THR A 81 -26.54 -1.86 2.14
N SER A 82 -25.29 -1.41 2.02
CA SER A 82 -24.27 -2.09 1.24
C SER A 82 -23.52 -3.16 2.03
N LEU A 83 -23.54 -3.10 3.37
CA LEU A 83 -22.75 -3.92 4.29
C LEU A 83 -23.61 -4.48 5.44
N LYS A 84 -23.13 -5.54 6.09
CA LYS A 84 -23.75 -6.14 7.27
C LYS A 84 -22.71 -6.66 8.27
N PRO A 85 -23.05 -6.82 9.55
CA PRO A 85 -22.16 -7.45 10.52
C PRO A 85 -21.64 -8.81 10.03
N GLY A 86 -20.35 -9.05 10.23
CA GLY A 86 -19.62 -10.23 9.76
C GLY A 86 -18.86 -10.03 8.45
N ASP A 87 -19.26 -9.08 7.61
CA ASP A 87 -18.56 -8.79 6.34
C ASP A 87 -17.09 -8.43 6.61
N LEU A 88 -16.17 -9.08 5.89
CA LEU A 88 -14.77 -8.72 5.85
C LEU A 88 -14.57 -7.49 4.95
N VAL A 89 -13.81 -6.50 5.42
CA VAL A 89 -13.69 -5.20 4.77
C VAL A 89 -12.27 -4.61 4.88
N THR A 90 -11.93 -3.75 3.94
CA THR A 90 -10.86 -2.75 4.03
C THR A 90 -11.46 -1.36 3.93
N VAL A 91 -10.65 -0.33 4.17
CA VAL A 91 -11.09 1.07 4.18
C VAL A 91 -10.15 1.91 3.33
N SER A 92 -10.69 2.76 2.45
CA SER A 92 -9.88 3.73 1.72
C SER A 92 -9.31 4.81 2.66
N VAL A 93 -8.17 5.39 2.29
CA VAL A 93 -7.36 6.20 3.23
C VAL A 93 -7.73 7.68 3.22
N ARG A 94 -7.89 8.28 2.04
CA ARG A 94 -8.06 9.73 1.87
C ARG A 94 -9.52 10.18 1.97
N ARG A 95 -9.77 11.35 2.54
CA ARG A 95 -11.09 12.02 2.61
C ARG A 95 -11.07 13.34 1.82
N PRO A 96 -12.15 13.67 1.10
CA PRO A 96 -12.22 14.83 0.22
C PRO A 96 -12.22 16.16 0.99
N ASP A 97 -11.76 17.23 0.34
CA ASP A 97 -11.77 18.62 0.86
C ASP A 97 -12.73 19.56 0.12
N GLY A 98 -13.55 19.02 -0.78
CA GLY A 98 -14.54 19.78 -1.55
C GLY A 98 -14.00 20.51 -2.79
N CYS A 99 -12.73 20.33 -3.16
CA CYS A 99 -12.22 20.87 -4.43
C CYS A 99 -12.91 20.20 -5.64
N PRO A 100 -12.81 20.75 -6.88
CA PRO A 100 -13.44 20.17 -8.06
C PRO A 100 -13.13 18.69 -8.31
N ALA A 101 -11.89 18.24 -8.09
CA ALA A 101 -11.53 16.83 -8.23
C ALA A 101 -12.22 15.95 -7.15
N CYS A 102 -12.18 16.39 -5.90
CA CYS A 102 -12.87 15.74 -4.79
C CYS A 102 -14.39 15.64 -5.02
N GLN A 103 -15.02 16.71 -5.54
CA GLN A 103 -16.45 16.72 -5.88
C GLN A 103 -16.78 15.79 -7.06
N ALA A 104 -15.81 15.54 -7.95
CA ALA A 104 -15.92 14.56 -9.01
C ALA A 104 -15.69 13.11 -8.54
N GLY A 105 -15.50 12.89 -7.23
CA GLY A 105 -15.22 11.57 -6.68
C GLY A 105 -13.76 11.13 -6.86
N GLU A 106 -12.83 12.06 -7.09
CA GLU A 106 -11.40 11.79 -7.27
C GLU A 106 -10.55 12.44 -6.16
N PRO A 107 -10.74 12.06 -4.87
CA PRO A 107 -9.95 12.63 -3.77
C PRO A 107 -8.45 12.31 -3.92
N ASP A 108 -8.10 11.24 -4.62
CA ASP A 108 -6.73 10.86 -4.96
C ASP A 108 -6.05 11.85 -5.93
N MET A 109 -6.83 12.67 -6.63
CA MET A 109 -6.40 13.75 -7.53
C MET A 109 -6.70 15.15 -6.96
N CYS A 110 -6.83 15.26 -5.64
CA CYS A 110 -7.17 16.51 -4.96
C CYS A 110 -6.29 17.70 -5.39
N LEU A 111 -6.94 18.82 -5.68
CA LEU A 111 -6.31 20.05 -6.19
C LEU A 111 -5.78 20.95 -5.08
N TRP A 112 -6.49 21.06 -3.96
CA TRP A 112 -6.12 21.98 -2.89
C TRP A 112 -5.13 21.36 -1.90
N LEU A 113 -4.98 20.03 -1.92
CA LEU A 113 -4.12 19.28 -1.01
C LEU A 113 -4.44 19.54 0.47
N THR A 114 -5.71 19.90 0.75
CA THR A 114 -6.24 20.11 2.10
C THR A 114 -7.07 18.93 2.60
N TYR A 115 -6.98 17.79 1.90
CA TYR A 115 -7.56 16.52 2.30
C TYR A 115 -7.06 16.04 3.67
N THR A 116 -7.77 15.07 4.23
CA THR A 116 -7.28 14.27 5.37
C THR A 116 -6.98 12.85 4.91
N GLU A 117 -6.07 12.17 5.59
CA GLU A 117 -5.74 10.76 5.37
C GLU A 117 -5.67 10.05 6.71
N ARG A 118 -6.45 8.98 6.85
CA ARG A 118 -6.50 8.14 8.05
C ARG A 118 -5.09 7.64 8.39
N GLY A 119 -4.60 7.98 9.58
CA GLY A 119 -3.30 7.52 10.08
C GLY A 119 -2.10 8.26 9.52
N ILE A 120 -2.32 9.33 8.74
CA ILE A 120 -1.26 10.12 8.11
C ILE A 120 -1.44 11.61 8.44
N THR A 121 -2.55 12.23 8.02
CA THR A 121 -2.74 13.68 8.17
C THR A 121 -4.15 14.03 8.63
N ARG A 122 -4.23 14.69 9.78
CA ARG A 122 -5.43 15.29 10.40
C ARG A 122 -6.55 14.30 10.75
N ALA A 123 -6.32 13.00 10.65
CA ALA A 123 -7.28 11.96 11.00
C ALA A 123 -6.55 10.75 11.59
N HIS A 124 -7.06 10.24 12.72
CA HIS A 124 -6.56 8.99 13.32
C HIS A 124 -6.58 7.83 12.32
N GLY A 125 -5.65 6.90 12.46
CA GLY A 125 -5.49 5.73 11.62
C GLY A 125 -6.32 4.54 12.08
N PHE A 126 -5.81 3.36 11.76
CA PHE A 126 -6.50 2.10 11.95
C PHE A 126 -5.81 1.16 12.94
N MET A 127 -4.66 1.52 13.51
CA MET A 127 -4.05 0.76 14.62
C MET A 127 -4.82 0.97 15.93
N ALA A 128 -6.07 0.54 15.96
CA ALA A 128 -6.97 0.51 17.11
C ALA A 128 -7.83 -0.77 17.04
N GLU A 129 -8.32 -1.27 18.18
CA GLU A 129 -9.11 -2.53 18.18
C GLU A 129 -10.44 -2.40 17.42
N ARG A 130 -11.01 -1.19 17.36
CA ARG A 130 -12.24 -0.88 16.64
C ARG A 130 -12.17 0.51 16.02
N ILE A 131 -12.80 0.67 14.86
CA ILE A 131 -12.97 1.95 14.17
C ILE A 131 -14.43 2.13 13.72
N VAL A 132 -14.80 3.35 13.38
CA VAL A 132 -16.08 3.69 12.74
C VAL A 132 -15.80 4.50 11.48
N GLU A 133 -16.42 4.12 10.38
CA GLU A 133 -16.25 4.74 9.07
C GLU A 133 -17.58 4.90 8.35
N ASP A 134 -17.67 5.90 7.46
CA ASP A 134 -18.82 6.02 6.55
C ASP A 134 -18.78 4.90 5.50
N GLU A 135 -19.94 4.30 5.20
CA GLU A 135 -20.01 3.12 4.30
C GLU A 135 -19.40 3.38 2.91
N SER A 136 -19.37 4.63 2.46
CA SER A 136 -18.80 5.01 1.16
C SER A 136 -17.28 4.83 1.04
N TYR A 137 -16.56 4.73 2.17
CA TYR A 137 -15.12 4.48 2.20
C TYR A 137 -14.77 3.02 2.48
N VAL A 138 -15.77 2.15 2.67
CA VAL A 138 -15.56 0.77 3.11
C VAL A 138 -15.76 -0.16 1.92
N ILE A 139 -14.74 -0.98 1.65
CA ILE A 139 -14.70 -1.91 0.52
C ILE A 139 -14.79 -3.33 1.06
N ARG A 140 -15.80 -4.08 0.62
CA ARG A 140 -15.96 -5.50 0.99
C ARG A 140 -14.84 -6.34 0.38
N ILE A 141 -14.29 -7.23 1.20
CA ILE A 141 -13.30 -8.25 0.82
C ILE A 141 -14.00 -9.63 0.93
N PRO A 142 -13.85 -10.52 -0.07
CA PRO A 142 -14.25 -11.92 0.06
C PRO A 142 -13.55 -12.62 1.23
N ASP A 143 -14.28 -13.42 2.01
CA ASP A 143 -13.76 -14.07 3.23
C ASP A 143 -12.50 -14.93 2.95
N GLU A 144 -12.42 -15.56 1.78
CA GLU A 144 -11.26 -16.36 1.38
C GLU A 144 -9.95 -15.55 1.28
N LEU A 145 -10.04 -14.22 1.20
CA LEU A 145 -8.90 -13.33 1.13
C LEU A 145 -8.48 -12.74 2.49
N GLU A 146 -9.10 -13.13 3.61
CA GLU A 146 -8.78 -12.57 4.95
C GLU A 146 -7.27 -12.55 5.24
N GLU A 147 -6.57 -13.62 4.87
CA GLU A 147 -5.15 -13.74 5.15
C GLU A 147 -4.29 -12.67 4.45
N ILE A 148 -4.67 -12.32 3.21
CA ILE A 148 -3.89 -11.43 2.32
C ILE A 148 -4.55 -10.07 2.07
N GLY A 149 -5.80 -9.87 2.50
CA GLY A 149 -6.60 -8.69 2.19
C GLY A 149 -6.04 -7.39 2.79
N VAL A 150 -5.16 -7.47 3.79
CA VAL A 150 -4.37 -6.33 4.29
C VAL A 150 -3.49 -5.70 3.19
N LEU A 151 -3.15 -6.47 2.14
CA LEU A 151 -2.40 -5.98 0.98
C LEU A 151 -3.26 -5.17 0.00
N THR A 152 -4.57 -5.03 0.23
CA THR A 152 -5.47 -4.29 -0.67
C THR A 152 -5.10 -2.82 -0.77
N GLU A 153 -4.77 -2.17 0.36
CA GLU A 153 -4.34 -0.76 0.35
C GLU A 153 -3.09 -0.57 -0.52
N PRO A 154 -1.95 -1.26 -0.27
CA PRO A 154 -0.75 -1.02 -1.07
C PRO A 154 -0.95 -1.47 -2.52
N LEU A 155 -1.78 -2.48 -2.78
CA LEU A 155 -2.11 -2.92 -4.13
C LEU A 155 -2.96 -1.89 -4.89
N SER A 156 -3.86 -1.17 -4.23
CA SER A 156 -4.68 -0.12 -4.85
C SER A 156 -3.82 1.02 -5.42
N VAL A 157 -2.72 1.37 -4.75
CA VAL A 157 -1.75 2.36 -5.24
C VAL A 157 -1.07 1.89 -6.53
N VAL A 158 -0.78 0.59 -6.62
CA VAL A 158 -0.18 -0.02 -7.82
C VAL A 158 -1.21 -0.16 -8.96
N GLU A 159 -2.46 -0.47 -8.64
CA GLU A 159 -3.57 -0.47 -9.60
C GLU A 159 -3.73 0.91 -10.24
N LYS A 160 -3.79 1.98 -9.42
CA LYS A 160 -3.81 3.35 -9.94
C LYS A 160 -2.59 3.63 -10.81
N THR A 161 -1.40 3.22 -10.39
CA THR A 161 -0.14 3.40 -11.15
C THR A 161 -0.22 2.85 -12.56
N ILE A 162 -0.66 1.59 -12.69
CA ILE A 162 -0.76 0.92 -13.98
C ILE A 162 -1.89 1.53 -14.82
N ARG A 163 -3.03 1.84 -14.19
CA ARG A 163 -4.15 2.54 -14.85
C ARG A 163 -3.74 3.90 -15.42
N GLN A 164 -3.00 4.71 -14.66
CA GLN A 164 -2.51 6.02 -15.12
C GLN A 164 -1.53 5.87 -16.28
N ALA A 165 -0.62 4.90 -16.22
CA ALA A 165 0.28 4.58 -17.33
C ALA A 165 -0.51 4.20 -18.60
N GLU A 166 -1.49 3.31 -18.47
CA GLU A 166 -2.34 2.87 -19.59
C GLU A 166 -3.14 4.03 -20.18
N LEU A 167 -3.76 4.89 -19.34
CA LEU A 167 -4.52 6.07 -19.77
C LEU A 167 -3.67 7.07 -20.55
N ILE A 168 -2.49 7.43 -20.03
CA ILE A 168 -1.56 8.34 -20.71
C ILE A 168 -1.16 7.79 -22.07
N GLN A 169 -0.94 6.48 -22.14
CA GLN A 169 -0.44 5.84 -23.35
C GLN A 169 -1.52 5.64 -24.43
N GLN A 170 -2.80 5.90 -24.12
CA GLN A 170 -3.85 6.00 -25.15
C GLN A 170 -3.55 7.08 -26.20
N ARG A 171 -2.64 8.02 -25.92
CA ARG A 171 -2.10 8.97 -26.92
C ARG A 171 -1.41 8.28 -28.10
N LEU A 172 -1.01 7.01 -27.95
CA LEU A 172 -0.33 6.20 -28.95
C LEU A 172 -1.24 5.10 -29.47
N LYS A 173 -1.56 5.12 -30.76
CA LYS A 173 -2.46 4.12 -31.39
C LYS A 173 -1.89 2.70 -31.45
N TYR A 174 -0.61 2.52 -31.20
CA TYR A 174 0.11 1.25 -31.35
C TYR A 174 0.83 0.81 -30.08
N TRP A 175 0.70 1.55 -28.97
CA TRP A 175 1.45 1.21 -27.76
C TRP A 175 1.05 -0.18 -27.27
N ASN A 176 2.07 -0.97 -26.98
CA ASN A 176 1.93 -2.34 -26.53
C ASN A 176 2.96 -2.58 -25.43
N LEU A 177 2.48 -2.75 -24.20
CA LEU A 177 3.32 -2.98 -23.04
C LEU A 177 3.91 -4.39 -23.09
N LYS A 178 5.19 -4.51 -23.47
CA LYS A 178 5.91 -5.78 -23.57
C LYS A 178 6.95 -5.95 -22.47
N THR A 179 7.69 -4.89 -22.18
CA THR A 179 8.80 -4.93 -21.22
C THR A 179 8.63 -3.85 -20.15
N ALA A 180 8.67 -4.27 -18.89
CA ALA A 180 8.62 -3.37 -17.75
C ALA A 180 9.81 -3.56 -16.81
N LEU A 181 10.34 -2.46 -16.28
CA LEU A 181 11.22 -2.48 -15.11
C LEU A 181 10.45 -2.03 -13.88
N VAL A 182 10.65 -2.75 -12.79
CA VAL A 182 10.13 -2.36 -11.48
C VAL A 182 11.32 -2.06 -10.59
N MET A 183 11.53 -0.77 -10.29
CA MET A 183 12.63 -0.32 -9.45
C MET A 183 12.21 -0.44 -7.99
N GLY A 184 12.82 -1.37 -7.27
CA GLY A 184 12.51 -1.71 -5.89
C GLY A 184 11.84 -3.08 -5.77
N ALA A 185 12.26 -3.85 -4.76
CA ALA A 185 11.68 -5.14 -4.41
C ALA A 185 11.01 -5.13 -3.02
N GLY A 186 10.44 -3.98 -2.64
CA GLY A 186 9.54 -3.86 -1.50
C GLY A 186 8.10 -4.26 -1.85
N PRO A 187 7.12 -4.07 -0.94
CA PRO A 187 5.73 -4.44 -1.19
C PRO A 187 5.15 -3.88 -2.51
N ILE A 188 5.31 -2.58 -2.76
CA ILE A 188 4.85 -1.91 -3.98
C ILE A 188 5.47 -2.53 -5.24
N GLY A 189 6.79 -2.74 -5.24
CA GLY A 189 7.50 -3.32 -6.38
C GLY A 189 7.12 -4.78 -6.65
N ILE A 190 6.95 -5.58 -5.60
CA ILE A 190 6.49 -6.97 -5.76
C ILE A 190 5.05 -6.99 -6.29
N LEU A 191 4.13 -6.19 -5.72
CA LEU A 191 2.75 -6.11 -6.21
C LEU A 191 2.68 -5.64 -7.68
N GLY A 192 3.48 -4.63 -8.05
CA GLY A 192 3.62 -4.19 -9.45
C GLY A 192 4.13 -5.28 -10.38
N THR A 193 5.10 -6.07 -9.90
CA THR A 193 5.60 -7.24 -10.63
C THR A 193 4.49 -8.26 -10.84
N LEU A 194 3.71 -8.59 -9.81
CA LEU A 194 2.60 -9.55 -9.90
C LEU A 194 1.51 -9.08 -10.88
N ILE A 195 1.08 -7.81 -10.82
CA ILE A 195 0.08 -7.29 -11.78
C ILE A 195 0.62 -7.39 -13.21
N LEU A 196 1.85 -6.93 -13.46
CA LEU A 196 2.42 -6.92 -14.81
C LEU A 196 2.62 -8.33 -15.36
N ARG A 197 3.07 -9.27 -14.53
CA ARG A 197 3.18 -10.68 -14.90
C ARG A 197 1.83 -11.33 -15.19
N SER A 198 0.78 -10.98 -14.44
CA SER A 198 -0.59 -11.44 -14.72
C SER A 198 -1.11 -10.96 -16.08
N LYS A 199 -0.60 -9.83 -16.58
CA LYS A 199 -0.88 -9.28 -17.91
C LYS A 199 0.04 -9.83 -19.02
N GLY A 200 0.94 -10.78 -18.71
CA GLY A 200 1.86 -11.37 -19.68
C GLY A 200 3.09 -10.52 -20.03
N VAL A 201 3.31 -9.40 -19.33
CA VAL A 201 4.43 -8.47 -19.58
C VAL A 201 5.75 -9.10 -19.12
N THR A 202 6.83 -8.98 -19.88
CA THR A 202 8.17 -9.35 -19.41
C THR A 202 8.63 -8.34 -18.36
N VAL A 203 8.82 -8.79 -17.12
CA VAL A 203 9.15 -7.92 -15.99
C VAL A 203 10.55 -8.21 -15.46
N TYR A 204 11.31 -7.15 -15.22
CA TYR A 204 12.57 -7.16 -14.47
C TYR A 204 12.41 -6.36 -13.19
N THR A 205 12.46 -7.04 -12.05
CA THR A 205 12.40 -6.39 -10.72
C THR A 205 13.83 -6.13 -10.24
N ILE A 206 14.12 -4.87 -9.96
CA ILE A 206 15.48 -4.40 -9.67
C ILE A 206 15.62 -4.11 -8.18
N ALA A 207 16.69 -4.62 -7.57
CA ALA A 207 16.97 -4.41 -6.15
C ALA A 207 18.48 -4.36 -5.87
N ARG A 208 18.86 -3.93 -4.66
CA ARG A 208 20.28 -3.90 -4.25
C ARG A 208 20.78 -5.25 -3.73
N THR A 209 19.89 -6.05 -3.17
CA THR A 209 20.23 -7.30 -2.47
C THR A 209 20.32 -8.44 -3.48
N PRO A 210 21.43 -9.20 -3.55
CA PRO A 210 21.54 -10.39 -4.39
C PRO A 210 20.49 -11.46 -4.07
N ALA A 211 20.13 -12.27 -5.06
CA ALA A 211 19.40 -13.51 -4.84
C ALA A 211 20.35 -14.60 -4.25
N PRO A 212 19.83 -15.61 -3.54
CA PRO A 212 18.43 -15.79 -3.16
C PRO A 212 18.03 -14.97 -1.92
N ASN A 213 16.81 -14.45 -1.92
CA ASN A 213 16.18 -13.82 -0.75
C ASN A 213 14.64 -13.92 -0.86
N PRO A 214 13.86 -13.60 0.19
CA PRO A 214 12.41 -13.73 0.15
C PRO A 214 11.74 -12.97 -1.01
N ALA A 215 12.24 -11.78 -1.36
CA ALA A 215 11.67 -10.99 -2.45
C ALA A 215 12.00 -11.61 -3.82
N SER A 216 13.24 -12.07 -4.04
CA SER A 216 13.61 -12.74 -5.29
C SER A 216 12.79 -14.01 -5.50
N ALA A 217 12.57 -14.79 -4.44
CA ALA A 217 11.76 -16.01 -4.50
C ALA A 217 10.32 -15.74 -4.95
N ILE A 218 9.71 -14.62 -4.53
CA ILE A 218 8.35 -14.26 -4.94
C ILE A 218 8.33 -13.80 -6.40
N VAL A 219 9.25 -12.90 -6.76
CA VAL A 219 9.39 -12.35 -8.12
C VAL A 219 9.60 -13.47 -9.14
N GLU A 220 10.54 -14.38 -8.86
CA GLU A 220 10.90 -15.48 -9.76
C GLU A 220 9.77 -16.52 -9.86
N ALA A 221 9.06 -16.81 -8.77
CA ALA A 221 7.89 -17.70 -8.78
C ALA A 221 6.75 -17.16 -9.64
N ALA A 222 6.61 -15.83 -9.76
CA ALA A 222 5.67 -15.18 -10.69
C ALA A 222 6.18 -15.14 -12.14
N GLY A 223 7.36 -15.70 -12.41
CA GLY A 223 7.99 -15.74 -13.74
C GLY A 223 8.59 -14.41 -14.18
N ALA A 224 8.88 -13.49 -13.26
CA ALA A 224 9.67 -12.29 -13.52
C ALA A 224 11.17 -12.56 -13.26
N ALA A 225 12.04 -11.73 -13.82
CA ALA A 225 13.46 -11.78 -13.52
C ALA A 225 13.80 -10.85 -12.35
N TYR A 226 14.47 -11.37 -11.33
CA TYR A 226 15.02 -10.56 -10.25
C TYR A 226 16.48 -10.21 -10.56
N ILE A 227 16.82 -8.93 -10.58
CA ILE A 227 18.18 -8.46 -10.88
C ILE A 227 18.72 -7.62 -9.73
N SER A 228 19.88 -8.02 -9.22
CA SER A 228 20.64 -7.25 -8.25
C SER A 228 21.52 -6.21 -8.94
N THR A 229 21.46 -4.96 -8.50
CA THR A 229 22.36 -3.90 -8.98
C THR A 229 23.82 -4.13 -8.59
N ARG A 230 24.11 -5.13 -7.75
CA ARG A 230 25.49 -5.57 -7.44
C ARG A 230 26.05 -6.55 -8.47
N GLU A 231 25.19 -7.15 -9.28
CA GLU A 231 25.55 -8.18 -10.27
C GLU A 231 25.51 -7.63 -11.70
N GLU A 232 24.47 -6.86 -12.03
CA GLU A 232 24.33 -6.19 -13.33
C GLU A 232 23.89 -4.73 -13.08
N SER A 233 24.55 -3.77 -13.75
CA SER A 233 24.13 -2.39 -13.68
C SER A 233 22.81 -2.20 -14.45
N VAL A 234 21.94 -1.31 -13.97
CA VAL A 234 20.64 -1.06 -14.64
C VAL A 234 20.85 -0.52 -16.06
N ALA A 235 21.93 0.21 -16.30
CA ALA A 235 22.32 0.70 -17.61
C ALA A 235 22.68 -0.43 -18.58
N ASP A 236 23.41 -1.45 -18.11
CA ASP A 236 23.77 -2.59 -18.95
C ASP A 236 22.56 -3.49 -19.24
N LEU A 237 21.69 -3.67 -18.25
CA LEU A 237 20.38 -4.29 -18.45
C LEU A 237 19.58 -3.54 -19.52
N ALA A 238 19.43 -2.22 -19.42
CA ALA A 238 18.66 -1.45 -20.40
C ALA A 238 19.25 -1.53 -21.82
N LYS A 239 20.58 -1.51 -21.97
CA LYS A 239 21.24 -1.74 -23.28
C LYS A 239 20.91 -3.11 -23.84
N ARG A 240 20.93 -4.14 -23.00
CA ARG A 240 20.61 -5.53 -23.39
C ARG A 240 19.15 -5.70 -23.80
N LEU A 241 18.22 -4.99 -23.15
CA LEU A 241 16.80 -5.04 -23.47
C LEU A 241 16.44 -4.27 -24.75
N GLY A 242 17.18 -3.21 -25.08
CA GLY A 242 16.99 -2.45 -26.32
C GLY A 242 15.70 -1.60 -26.38
N GLY A 243 14.88 -1.62 -25.32
CA GLY A 243 13.66 -0.83 -25.20
C GLY A 243 12.84 -1.22 -23.96
N ILE A 244 12.34 -0.21 -23.24
CA ILE A 244 11.57 -0.36 -22.00
C ILE A 244 10.29 0.44 -22.14
N ASP A 245 9.13 -0.22 -22.05
CA ASP A 245 7.82 0.41 -22.30
C ASP A 245 7.26 1.09 -21.04
N LEU A 246 7.53 0.49 -19.86
CA LEU A 246 7.08 0.96 -18.56
C LEU A 246 8.20 0.86 -17.53
N ILE A 247 8.37 1.90 -16.73
CA ILE A 247 9.15 1.82 -15.49
C ILE A 247 8.24 2.22 -14.33
N ILE A 248 8.16 1.37 -13.30
CA ILE A 248 7.55 1.71 -12.01
C ILE A 248 8.70 2.00 -11.04
N GLU A 249 8.80 3.23 -10.55
CA GLU A 249 9.83 3.65 -9.61
C GLU A 249 9.26 3.70 -8.18
N SER A 250 9.76 2.83 -7.31
CA SER A 250 9.26 2.63 -5.94
C SER A 250 10.38 2.51 -4.90
N THR A 251 11.57 3.07 -5.17
CA THR A 251 12.74 2.92 -4.29
C THR A 251 12.88 3.98 -3.22
N GLY A 252 12.20 5.13 -3.34
CA GLY A 252 12.44 6.27 -2.44
C GLY A 252 13.74 7.03 -2.76
N SER A 253 14.32 6.84 -3.95
CA SER A 253 15.66 7.37 -4.28
C SER A 253 15.62 8.30 -5.50
N SER A 254 15.91 9.58 -5.27
CA SER A 254 15.97 10.58 -6.35
C SER A 254 17.01 10.25 -7.42
N SER A 255 18.13 9.59 -7.08
CA SER A 255 19.09 9.13 -8.10
C SER A 255 18.48 8.07 -9.02
N VAL A 256 17.71 7.13 -8.46
CA VAL A 256 17.04 6.09 -9.25
C VAL A 256 15.96 6.70 -10.15
N VAL A 257 15.27 7.75 -9.70
CA VAL A 257 14.31 8.50 -10.52
C VAL A 257 14.99 9.06 -11.78
N PHE A 258 16.10 9.80 -11.63
CA PHE A 258 16.79 10.40 -12.79
C PHE A 258 17.51 9.36 -13.67
N ASP A 259 18.02 8.27 -13.10
CA ASP A 259 18.53 7.15 -13.87
C ASP A 259 17.41 6.53 -14.71
N SER A 260 16.23 6.30 -14.11
CA SER A 260 15.06 5.73 -14.80
C SER A 260 14.61 6.59 -15.99
N MET A 261 14.69 7.92 -15.91
CA MET A 261 14.38 8.81 -17.04
C MET A 261 15.29 8.56 -18.24
N GLN A 262 16.57 8.23 -18.00
CA GLN A 262 17.54 7.95 -19.06
C GLN A 262 17.33 6.56 -19.66
N LEU A 263 16.91 5.58 -18.83
CA LEU A 263 16.73 4.18 -19.21
C LEU A 263 15.44 3.94 -19.99
N LEU A 264 14.39 4.74 -19.75
CA LEU A 264 13.09 4.57 -20.37
C LEU A 264 13.18 4.55 -21.91
N GLY A 265 12.49 3.61 -22.55
CA GLY A 265 12.47 3.49 -24.00
C GLY A 265 11.72 4.63 -24.69
N ASN A 266 11.89 4.75 -26.00
CA ASN A 266 11.08 5.67 -26.79
C ASN A 266 9.60 5.30 -26.67
N ASN A 267 8.77 6.32 -26.53
CA ASN A 267 7.34 6.25 -26.31
C ASN A 267 6.96 5.56 -24.98
N GLY A 268 7.91 5.28 -24.09
CA GLY A 268 7.63 4.66 -22.80
C GLY A 268 7.05 5.66 -21.78
N VAL A 269 6.59 5.09 -20.66
CA VAL A 269 6.13 5.86 -19.48
C VAL A 269 6.86 5.42 -18.23
N LEU A 270 7.35 6.38 -17.46
CA LEU A 270 7.91 6.22 -16.12
C LEU A 270 6.89 6.74 -15.12
N VAL A 271 6.44 5.89 -14.20
CA VAL A 271 5.56 6.27 -13.10
C VAL A 271 6.34 6.32 -11.79
N LEU A 272 6.31 7.47 -11.13
CA LEU A 272 6.99 7.73 -9.86
C LEU A 272 6.02 7.54 -8.70
N LEU A 273 6.32 6.57 -7.83
CA LEU A 273 5.62 6.32 -6.56
C LEU A 273 6.44 6.74 -5.35
N SER A 274 7.75 6.93 -5.52
CA SER A 274 8.65 7.30 -4.43
C SER A 274 8.36 8.69 -3.87
N ILE A 275 8.41 8.81 -2.55
CA ILE A 275 8.58 10.08 -1.84
C ILE A 275 10.03 10.14 -1.37
N THR A 276 10.68 11.29 -1.54
CA THR A 276 12.08 11.50 -1.13
C THR A 276 12.11 12.55 -0.02
N ALA A 277 12.18 12.11 1.23
CA ALA A 277 12.14 13.00 2.41
C ALA A 277 13.41 13.87 2.56
N HIS A 278 14.56 13.44 2.01
CA HIS A 278 15.83 14.13 2.20
C HIS A 278 16.10 15.23 1.18
N HIS A 279 16.60 16.39 1.64
CA HIS A 279 17.04 17.52 0.81
C HIS A 279 18.43 17.32 0.18
N LYS A 280 18.68 16.15 -0.43
CA LYS A 280 19.95 15.87 -1.09
C LYS A 280 19.98 16.49 -2.49
N ALA A 281 20.98 17.31 -2.78
CA ALA A 281 21.27 17.77 -4.14
C ALA A 281 21.99 16.68 -4.96
N LEU A 282 21.60 16.53 -6.23
CA LEU A 282 22.23 15.61 -7.17
C LEU A 282 22.71 16.37 -8.42
N THR A 283 23.83 15.93 -8.98
CA THR A 283 24.24 16.33 -10.33
C THR A 283 23.68 15.33 -11.32
N VAL A 284 22.96 15.81 -12.34
CA VAL A 284 22.31 14.99 -13.36
C VAL A 284 22.63 15.54 -14.76
N PRO A 285 22.69 14.68 -15.80
CA PRO A 285 22.89 15.12 -17.17
C PRO A 285 21.58 15.72 -17.73
N ALA A 286 21.23 16.92 -17.28
CA ALA A 286 19.91 17.52 -17.53
C ALA A 286 19.61 17.71 -19.03
N ASP A 287 20.61 18.11 -19.82
CA ASP A 287 20.45 18.29 -21.28
C ASP A 287 20.17 16.97 -21.99
N ASP A 288 20.84 15.89 -21.58
CA ASP A 288 20.62 14.55 -22.14
C ASP A 288 19.26 14.00 -21.75
N ILE A 289 18.86 14.17 -20.48
CA ILE A 289 17.53 13.78 -20.00
C ILE A 289 16.45 14.52 -20.79
N ASN A 290 16.55 15.84 -20.89
CA ASN A 290 15.59 16.66 -21.64
C ASN A 290 15.52 16.24 -23.11
N THR A 291 16.67 16.12 -23.78
CA THR A 291 16.73 15.71 -25.20
C THR A 291 16.13 14.33 -25.40
N SER A 292 16.44 13.38 -24.51
CA SER A 292 15.94 12.00 -24.54
C SER A 292 14.43 11.92 -24.34
N LEU A 293 13.86 12.72 -23.42
CA LEU A 293 12.42 12.80 -23.21
C LEU A 293 11.68 13.36 -24.43
N VAL A 294 12.17 14.48 -24.98
CA VAL A 294 11.56 15.16 -26.13
C VAL A 294 11.64 14.31 -27.39
N VAL A 295 12.84 13.87 -27.78
CA VAL A 295 13.05 13.08 -29.01
C VAL A 295 12.36 11.72 -28.91
N GLY A 296 12.38 11.12 -27.72
CA GLY A 296 11.77 9.82 -27.47
C GLY A 296 10.26 9.86 -27.25
N ASN A 297 9.60 11.03 -27.20
CA ASN A 297 8.18 11.15 -26.81
C ASN A 297 7.87 10.42 -25.49
N LYS A 298 8.77 10.51 -24.51
CA LYS A 298 8.68 9.78 -23.24
C LYS A 298 7.82 10.53 -22.24
N VAL A 299 7.19 9.82 -21.31
CA VAL A 299 6.41 10.43 -20.23
C VAL A 299 7.02 10.09 -18.87
N VAL A 300 7.10 11.09 -18.00
CA VAL A 300 7.35 10.92 -16.57
C VAL A 300 6.13 11.46 -15.84
N VAL A 301 5.53 10.64 -14.98
CA VAL A 301 4.31 11.02 -14.24
C VAL A 301 4.44 10.62 -12.78
N GLY A 302 4.06 11.52 -11.87
CA GLY A 302 3.90 11.19 -10.45
C GLY A 302 2.55 10.57 -10.19
N CYS A 303 2.50 9.56 -9.34
CA CYS A 303 1.25 8.92 -8.92
C CYS A 303 1.26 8.74 -7.40
N VAL A 304 0.17 9.11 -6.74
CA VAL A 304 0.03 9.05 -5.27
C VAL A 304 -1.38 8.62 -4.91
N ASN A 305 -1.53 7.90 -3.80
CA ASN A 305 -2.81 7.44 -3.27
C ASN A 305 -3.58 6.56 -4.28
N ALA A 306 -4.87 6.32 -4.06
CA ALA A 306 -5.73 5.48 -4.89
C ALA A 306 -7.21 5.86 -4.68
N ASN A 307 -8.05 5.64 -5.70
CA ASN A 307 -9.49 5.85 -5.60
C ASN A 307 -10.22 4.53 -5.26
N THR A 308 -11.49 4.59 -4.86
CA THR A 308 -12.33 3.41 -4.55
C THR A 308 -12.31 2.37 -5.67
N VAL A 309 -12.32 2.79 -6.95
CA VAL A 309 -12.21 1.86 -8.08
C VAL A 309 -10.90 1.06 -8.06
N ASP A 310 -9.80 1.68 -7.63
CA ASP A 310 -8.49 1.02 -7.54
C ASP A 310 -8.44 0.04 -6.36
N PHE A 311 -9.15 0.33 -5.26
CA PHE A 311 -9.34 -0.64 -4.17
C PHE A 311 -10.15 -1.85 -4.62
N VAL A 312 -11.25 -1.63 -5.34
CA VAL A 312 -12.07 -2.74 -5.89
C VAL A 312 -11.23 -3.60 -6.85
N ASN A 313 -10.48 -2.97 -7.76
CA ASN A 313 -9.57 -3.67 -8.66
C ASN A 313 -8.48 -4.44 -7.90
N ALA A 314 -7.97 -3.90 -6.80
CA ALA A 314 -7.00 -4.58 -5.95
C ALA A 314 -7.57 -5.86 -5.33
N VAL A 315 -8.83 -5.85 -4.87
CA VAL A 315 -9.52 -7.06 -4.38
C VAL A 315 -9.60 -8.12 -5.48
N ASP A 316 -10.03 -7.71 -6.68
CA ASP A 316 -10.10 -8.61 -7.84
C ASP A 316 -8.71 -9.14 -8.24
N ARG A 317 -7.65 -8.35 -8.05
CA ARG A 317 -6.27 -8.82 -8.28
C ARG A 317 -5.79 -9.80 -7.24
N LEU A 318 -6.07 -9.60 -5.96
CA LEU A 318 -5.70 -10.58 -4.93
C LEU A 318 -6.31 -11.95 -5.24
N ARG A 319 -7.58 -11.97 -5.65
CA ARG A 319 -8.23 -13.21 -6.10
C ARG A 319 -7.53 -13.83 -7.31
N MET A 320 -7.25 -13.02 -8.34
CA MET A 320 -6.53 -13.50 -9.53
C MET A 320 -5.12 -14.02 -9.19
N PHE A 321 -4.42 -13.39 -8.24
CA PHE A 321 -3.10 -13.85 -7.82
C PHE A 321 -3.16 -15.22 -7.17
N GLU A 322 -4.18 -15.49 -6.35
CA GLU A 322 -4.37 -16.83 -5.77
C GLU A 322 -4.76 -17.87 -6.84
N ASP A 323 -5.48 -17.48 -7.89
CA ASP A 323 -5.76 -18.39 -9.01
C ASP A 323 -4.51 -18.71 -9.85
N LEU A 324 -3.66 -17.71 -10.11
CA LEU A 324 -2.44 -17.85 -10.93
C LEU A 324 -1.27 -18.46 -10.16
N TRP A 325 -1.12 -18.08 -8.90
CA TRP A 325 0.01 -18.41 -8.03
C TRP A 325 -0.48 -18.70 -6.59
N PRO A 326 -1.15 -19.85 -6.34
CA PRO A 326 -1.73 -20.16 -5.05
C PRO A 326 -0.75 -20.00 -3.87
N GLY A 327 -1.13 -19.18 -2.89
CA GLY A 327 -0.35 -18.90 -1.68
C GLY A 327 0.92 -18.07 -1.89
N LEU A 328 1.17 -17.55 -3.10
CA LEU A 328 2.37 -16.76 -3.37
C LEU A 328 2.29 -15.39 -2.70
N THR A 329 1.13 -14.72 -2.78
CA THR A 329 0.93 -13.39 -2.22
C THR A 329 1.01 -13.39 -0.70
N GLY A 330 0.58 -14.49 -0.04
CA GLY A 330 0.75 -14.68 1.40
C GLY A 330 2.22 -14.63 1.87
N ARG A 331 3.18 -15.03 1.02
CA ARG A 331 4.62 -14.96 1.34
C ARG A 331 5.15 -13.54 1.48
N MET A 332 4.40 -12.53 1.03
CA MET A 332 4.77 -11.13 1.22
C MET A 332 4.64 -10.70 2.69
N ILE A 333 3.73 -11.32 3.45
CA ILE A 333 3.53 -11.06 4.88
C ILE A 333 4.60 -11.82 5.66
N THR A 334 5.80 -11.23 5.69
CA THR A 334 6.99 -11.85 6.28
C THR A 334 7.06 -11.72 7.80
N HIS A 335 6.36 -10.74 8.37
CA HIS A 335 6.45 -10.41 9.80
C HIS A 335 5.07 -10.08 10.34
N ARG A 336 4.73 -10.67 11.48
CA ARG A 336 3.48 -10.45 12.21
C ARG A 336 3.85 -10.07 13.64
N LEU A 337 3.31 -8.95 14.11
CA LEU A 337 3.43 -8.48 15.49
C LEU A 337 2.05 -8.55 16.14
N SER A 338 1.98 -8.93 17.41
CA SER A 338 0.79 -8.70 18.24
C SER A 338 0.77 -7.27 18.77
N THR A 339 -0.37 -6.80 19.25
CA THR A 339 -0.47 -5.50 19.96
C THR A 339 0.36 -5.44 21.25
N GLU A 340 0.81 -6.59 21.78
CA GLU A 340 1.63 -6.69 23.00
C GLU A 340 3.14 -6.78 22.72
N ASP A 341 3.54 -7.00 21.46
CA ASP A 341 4.94 -7.18 21.09
C ASP A 341 5.73 -5.85 21.19
N ASP A 342 7.06 -5.93 21.18
CA ASP A 342 7.89 -4.74 21.16
C ASP A 342 7.65 -3.92 19.88
N LEU A 343 7.13 -2.70 20.05
CA LEU A 343 6.77 -1.81 18.94
C LEU A 343 7.99 -1.21 18.25
N THR A 344 9.19 -1.31 18.83
CA THR A 344 10.44 -0.81 18.21
C THR A 344 10.73 -1.48 16.85
N ALA A 345 10.19 -2.69 16.61
CA ALA A 345 10.28 -3.36 15.32
C ALA A 345 9.50 -2.65 14.19
N ILE A 346 8.48 -1.85 14.54
CA ILE A 346 7.74 -1.02 13.58
C ILE A 346 8.63 0.14 13.13
N GLU A 347 9.27 0.82 14.10
CA GLU A 347 10.20 1.94 13.89
C GLU A 347 11.44 1.49 13.09
N HIS A 348 12.07 0.40 13.54
CA HIS A 348 13.32 -0.12 13.01
C HIS A 348 13.06 -1.39 12.21
N LYS A 349 12.71 -1.23 10.93
CA LYS A 349 12.41 -2.35 10.02
C LYS A 349 13.49 -3.44 10.10
N PRO A 350 13.17 -4.65 10.60
CA PRO A 350 14.13 -5.75 10.60
C PRO A 350 14.63 -6.13 9.19
N GLU A 351 15.83 -6.70 9.12
CA GLU A 351 16.36 -7.21 7.86
C GLU A 351 15.46 -8.32 7.29
N GLY A 352 15.26 -8.32 5.97
CA GLY A 352 14.45 -9.34 5.30
C GLY A 352 12.93 -9.12 5.33
N VAL A 353 12.44 -8.08 6.02
CA VAL A 353 11.01 -7.74 6.03
C VAL A 353 10.55 -7.24 4.65
N ILE A 354 9.54 -7.89 4.08
CA ILE A 354 8.79 -7.39 2.92
C ILE A 354 7.60 -6.55 3.43
N LYS A 355 6.54 -7.21 3.90
CA LYS A 355 5.41 -6.62 4.60
C LYS A 355 5.41 -7.09 6.05
N MET A 356 5.19 -6.13 6.94
CA MET A 356 4.91 -6.34 8.36
C MET A 356 3.44 -6.00 8.61
N VAL A 357 2.79 -6.77 9.48
CA VAL A 357 1.42 -6.51 9.93
C VAL A 357 1.37 -6.55 11.46
N VAL A 358 0.50 -5.74 12.04
CA VAL A 358 0.12 -5.78 13.46
C VAL A 358 -1.24 -6.47 13.55
N GLU A 359 -1.29 -7.60 14.24
CA GLU A 359 -2.50 -8.38 14.51
C GLU A 359 -3.21 -7.85 15.75
N PHE A 360 -4.48 -7.51 15.59
CA PHE A 360 -5.38 -7.18 16.67
C PHE A 360 -6.12 -8.45 17.07
N SER A 361 -6.14 -8.75 18.38
CA SER A 361 -6.73 -9.99 18.86
C SER A 361 -8.21 -10.08 18.45
N SER A 362 -8.55 -11.12 17.69
CA SER A 362 -9.94 -11.45 17.42
C SER A 362 -10.56 -11.85 18.76
N ALA A 363 -11.47 -11.03 19.29
CA ALA A 363 -12.34 -11.46 20.39
C ALA A 363 -13.31 -12.54 19.87
N SER A 364 -12.81 -13.76 19.67
CA SER A 364 -13.61 -14.94 19.38
C SER A 364 -13.68 -15.84 20.61
N GLY A 365 -14.75 -15.65 21.39
CA GLY A 365 -15.56 -16.70 21.99
C GLY A 365 -14.88 -17.70 22.93
N SER A 366 -14.94 -17.41 24.23
CA SER A 366 -14.98 -18.45 25.25
C SER A 366 -16.25 -19.30 25.08
N ALA A 367 -16.11 -20.49 24.52
CA ALA A 367 -17.09 -21.56 24.64
C ALA A 367 -16.36 -22.92 24.68
N SER A 368 -15.49 -23.11 25.67
CA SER A 368 -15.18 -24.47 26.13
C SER A 368 -16.35 -24.94 26.99
N GLY A 369 -17.14 -25.87 26.44
CA GLY A 369 -18.27 -26.48 27.10
C GLY A 369 -17.85 -27.15 28.41
N SER A 370 -18.49 -26.72 29.50
CA SER A 370 -18.58 -27.51 30.72
C SER A 370 -19.48 -28.71 30.45
N ALA A 371 -18.90 -29.84 30.08
CA ALA A 371 -19.57 -31.13 30.18
C ALA A 371 -19.56 -31.55 31.66
N SER A 372 -20.55 -31.06 32.42
CA SER A 372 -21.02 -31.73 33.63
C SER A 372 -21.94 -32.87 33.20
N GLY A 373 -21.43 -34.09 33.28
CA GLY A 373 -22.19 -35.32 33.09
C GLY A 373 -21.76 -36.31 34.15
N ASP A 374 -22.23 -36.04 35.36
CA ASP A 374 -22.30 -36.97 36.48
C ASP A 374 -23.31 -38.06 36.09
N ASP A 375 -22.90 -39.33 36.15
CA ASP A 375 -23.81 -40.48 36.25
C ASP A 375 -23.01 -41.66 36.79
N GLY A 376 -23.06 -41.80 38.12
CA GLY A 376 -22.72 -43.04 38.80
C GLY A 376 -23.89 -44.02 38.75
N SER A 377 -23.62 -45.27 38.37
CA SER A 377 -24.24 -46.53 38.81
C SER A 377 -23.59 -47.69 38.06
#